data_AF-A0A0S4W2G8-F1
#
_entry.id   AF-A0A0S4W2G8-F1
#
_cell.length_a   1.000
_cell.length_b   1.000
_cell.length_c   1.000
_cell.angle_alpha   90.00
_cell.angle_beta   90.00
_cell.angle_gamma   90.00
#
_symmetry.space_group_name_H-M   'P 1'
#
loop_
_entity.id
_entity.type
_entity.pdbx_description
1 polymer ?
#
loop_
_entity_poly.entity_id
_entity_poly.type
_entity_poly.pdbx_seq_one_letter_code
_entity_poly.pdbx_strand_id
1 'polypeptide(L)'
;MASGYLEVQPGLLLSLSPGRRTYRMARAVALVSLLVFISMVPFAKVRLAQLPSFIPTYESALILNDLMTSALLFGQFAITRSRAMLALASGYLFTATAAIGHLLSFPGLFAPGGLLGAGPQSTAWIYMFWHAGFPLFVMAYAVLKVREDREPDRFAAGTLKRQTTVLIIPAVLGAAGMMSTVVCRLSVPAAKRAGSRASPTFSTA
;
A
#
# COMPACT_ATOMS: atom_id res chain seq x y z
N MET A 1 -45.92 22.93 17.26
CA MET A 1 -44.49 23.05 17.58
C MET A 1 -43.78 21.83 17.04
N ALA A 2 -43.21 21.94 15.84
CA ALA A 2 -42.46 20.87 15.18
C ALA A 2 -41.00 20.99 15.61
N SER A 3 -40.59 20.17 16.58
CA SER A 3 -39.21 20.10 17.02
C SER A 3 -38.43 19.24 16.03
N GLY A 4 -37.74 19.93 15.12
CA GLY A 4 -36.71 19.36 14.25
C GLY A 4 -35.53 18.86 15.10
N TYR A 5 -35.66 17.64 15.62
CA TYR A 5 -34.50 16.87 16.01
C TYR A 5 -33.89 16.33 14.73
N LEU A 6 -32.89 17.06 14.28
CA LEU A 6 -31.86 16.62 13.37
C LEU A 6 -31.33 15.27 13.85
N GLU A 7 -31.93 14.18 13.38
CA GLU A 7 -31.20 12.94 13.16
C GLU A 7 -30.17 13.26 12.06
N VAL A 8 -29.09 13.93 12.46
CA VAL A 8 -27.84 13.86 11.73
C VAL A 8 -27.39 12.43 11.89
N GLN A 9 -27.97 11.54 11.08
CA GLN A 9 -27.61 10.14 11.00
C GLN A 9 -26.15 10.11 10.55
N PRO A 10 -25.17 9.76 11.40
CA PRO A 10 -23.74 9.94 11.11
C PRO A 10 -23.23 9.04 9.97
N GLY A 11 -24.10 8.23 9.38
CA GLY A 11 -23.84 7.39 8.20
C GLY A 11 -24.43 7.91 6.88
N LEU A 12 -25.10 9.06 6.86
CA LEU A 12 -25.97 9.48 5.73
C LEU A 12 -25.25 10.01 4.49
N LEU A 13 -23.96 10.39 4.57
CA LEU A 13 -23.23 10.87 3.38
C LEU A 13 -22.47 9.76 2.61
N LEU A 14 -22.22 8.62 3.24
CA LEU A 14 -21.46 7.51 2.63
C LEU A 14 -22.35 6.36 2.13
N SER A 15 -23.65 6.40 2.44
CA SER A 15 -24.64 5.35 2.12
C SER A 15 -25.60 5.74 0.98
N LEU A 16 -25.48 6.94 0.42
CA LEU A 16 -26.28 7.36 -0.72
C LEU A 16 -25.86 6.57 -1.97
N SER A 17 -26.79 5.78 -2.50
CA SER A 17 -26.61 5.11 -3.79
C SER A 17 -26.21 6.15 -4.85
N PRO A 18 -25.09 5.98 -5.57
CA PRO A 18 -24.56 7.02 -6.44
C PRO A 18 -25.57 7.41 -7.53
N GLY A 19 -26.12 8.61 -7.45
CA GLY A 19 -27.07 9.11 -8.45
C GLY A 19 -26.41 9.33 -9.82
N ARG A 20 -27.21 9.52 -10.87
CA ARG A 20 -26.73 9.82 -12.24
C ARG A 20 -25.77 11.03 -12.31
N ARG A 21 -25.84 11.95 -11.34
CA ARG A 21 -24.92 13.08 -11.18
C ARG A 21 -23.51 12.63 -10.74
N THR A 22 -23.41 11.68 -9.82
CA THR A 22 -22.14 11.10 -9.35
C THR A 22 -21.41 10.37 -10.46
N TYR A 23 -22.13 9.57 -11.27
CA TYR A 23 -21.52 8.90 -12.44
C TYR A 23 -21.05 9.89 -13.51
N ARG A 24 -21.79 10.98 -13.76
CA ARG A 24 -21.36 12.05 -14.68
C ARG A 24 -20.12 12.77 -14.16
N MET A 25 -20.06 13.07 -12.87
CA MET A 25 -18.88 13.68 -12.23
C MET A 25 -17.69 12.72 -12.26
N ALA A 26 -17.85 11.45 -11.92
CA ALA A 26 -16.79 10.45 -11.99
C ALA A 26 -16.25 10.31 -13.42
N ARG A 27 -17.14 10.29 -14.44
CA ARG A 27 -16.73 10.30 -15.85
C ARG A 27 -16.01 11.59 -16.25
N ALA A 28 -16.49 12.74 -15.80
CA ALA A 28 -15.85 14.03 -16.08
C ALA A 28 -14.44 14.07 -15.48
N VAL A 29 -14.28 13.64 -14.22
CA VAL A 29 -12.98 13.53 -13.55
C VAL A 29 -12.08 12.54 -14.30
N ALA A 30 -12.57 11.36 -14.67
CA ALA A 30 -11.80 10.40 -15.43
C ALA A 30 -11.35 10.93 -16.81
N LEU A 31 -12.22 11.65 -17.52
CA LEU A 31 -11.90 12.29 -18.80
C LEU A 31 -10.87 13.41 -18.62
N VAL A 32 -11.05 14.28 -17.63
CA VAL A 32 -10.08 15.34 -17.32
C VAL A 32 -8.73 14.73 -16.97
N SER A 33 -8.68 13.70 -16.11
CA SER A 33 -7.43 12.99 -15.79
C SER A 33 -6.79 12.38 -17.03
N LEU A 34 -7.57 11.79 -17.94
CA LEU A 34 -7.06 11.23 -19.20
C LEU A 34 -6.51 12.33 -20.12
N LEU A 35 -7.19 13.46 -20.24
CA LEU A 35 -6.73 14.60 -21.04
C LEU A 35 -5.44 15.20 -20.49
N VAL A 36 -5.36 15.37 -19.17
CA VAL A 36 -4.12 15.81 -18.49
C VAL A 36 -2.99 14.83 -18.77
N PHE A 37 -3.25 13.53 -18.63
CA PHE A 37 -2.25 12.49 -18.93
C PHE A 37 -1.75 12.59 -20.39
N ILE A 38 -2.66 12.65 -21.37
CA ILE A 38 -2.31 12.78 -22.80
C ILE A 38 -1.50 14.06 -23.05
N SER A 39 -1.87 15.18 -22.41
CA SER A 39 -1.15 16.44 -22.55
C SER A 39 0.28 16.39 -22.01
N MET A 40 0.56 15.50 -21.05
CA MET A 40 1.88 15.30 -20.45
C MET A 40 2.79 14.33 -21.22
N VAL A 41 2.24 13.46 -22.09
CA VAL A 41 3.00 12.53 -22.95
C VAL A 41 4.16 13.19 -23.71
N PRO A 42 4.01 14.35 -24.38
CA PRO A 42 5.14 14.98 -25.10
C PRO A 42 6.29 15.41 -24.16
N PHE A 43 6.01 15.64 -22.89
CA PHE A 43 6.99 16.05 -21.89
C PHE A 43 7.65 14.87 -21.16
N ALA A 44 7.22 13.63 -21.41
CA ALA A 44 7.70 12.44 -20.69
C ALA A 44 9.20 12.16 -20.84
N LYS A 45 9.85 12.68 -21.89
CA LYS A 45 11.30 12.52 -22.14
C LYS A 45 12.14 13.69 -21.62
N VAL A 46 11.52 14.77 -21.16
CA VAL A 46 12.24 15.94 -20.64
C VAL A 46 12.77 15.58 -19.24
N ARG A 47 14.08 15.59 -19.07
CA ARG A 47 14.69 15.41 -17.74
C ARG A 47 14.52 16.69 -16.95
N LEU A 48 13.56 16.71 -16.02
CA LEU A 48 13.45 17.79 -15.04
C LEU A 48 14.68 17.78 -14.13
N ALA A 49 14.97 18.94 -13.52
CA ALA A 49 16.06 19.08 -12.56
C ALA A 49 15.94 18.00 -11.47
N GLN A 50 17.04 17.27 -11.23
CA GLN A 50 17.10 16.29 -10.17
C GLN A 50 17.05 17.01 -8.83
N LEU A 51 15.89 16.98 -8.18
CA LEU A 51 15.70 17.49 -6.82
C LEU A 51 15.89 16.32 -5.85
N PRO A 52 16.97 16.29 -5.05
CA PRO A 52 17.25 15.19 -4.12
C PRO A 52 16.11 14.98 -3.09
N SER A 53 15.36 16.04 -2.78
CA SER A 53 14.23 16.05 -1.86
C SER A 53 12.92 15.56 -2.48
N PHE A 54 12.81 15.45 -3.81
CA PHE A 54 11.55 15.07 -4.45
C PHE A 54 11.06 13.68 -4.02
N ILE A 55 11.95 12.69 -4.05
CA ILE A 55 11.63 11.30 -3.70
C ILE A 55 11.20 11.19 -2.22
N PRO A 56 11.97 11.69 -1.23
CA PRO A 56 11.55 11.72 0.16
C PRO A 56 10.21 12.40 0.39
N THR A 57 9.98 13.57 -0.23
CA THR A 57 8.75 14.32 -0.04
C THR A 57 7.55 13.56 -0.61
N TYR A 58 7.67 13.00 -1.80
CA TYR A 58 6.63 12.18 -2.43
C TYR A 58 6.29 10.94 -1.59
N GLU A 59 7.30 10.15 -1.22
CA GLU A 59 7.11 8.93 -0.43
C GLU A 59 6.53 9.25 0.96
N SER A 60 6.97 10.33 1.60
CA SER A 60 6.43 10.76 2.89
C SER A 60 4.95 11.14 2.79
N ALA A 61 4.56 11.88 1.74
CA ALA A 61 3.17 12.22 1.50
C ALA A 61 2.31 10.97 1.24
N LEU A 62 2.84 10.02 0.47
CA LEU A 62 2.19 8.75 0.18
C LEU A 62 1.97 7.91 1.44
N ILE A 63 3.01 7.75 2.27
CA ILE A 63 2.95 7.03 3.55
C ILE A 63 1.90 7.67 4.47
N LEU A 64 1.91 9.00 4.62
CA LEU A 64 0.94 9.71 5.45
C LEU A 64 -0.50 9.51 4.95
N ASN A 65 -0.72 9.63 3.65
CA ASN A 65 -2.03 9.40 3.03
C ASN A 65 -2.54 7.99 3.29
N ASP A 66 -1.68 6.99 3.12
CA ASP A 66 -2.05 5.58 3.30
C ASP A 66 -2.32 5.23 4.76
N LEU A 67 -1.54 5.78 5.69
CA LEU A 67 -1.77 5.63 7.13
C LEU A 67 -3.08 6.30 7.57
N MET A 68 -3.34 7.52 7.10
CA MET A 68 -4.60 8.21 7.36
C MET A 68 -5.78 7.39 6.81
N THR A 69 -5.72 6.97 5.56
CA THR A 69 -6.78 6.18 4.92
C THR A 69 -7.00 4.87 5.65
N SER A 70 -5.93 4.17 6.02
CA SER A 70 -5.98 2.95 6.81
C SER A 70 -6.64 3.18 8.17
N ALA A 71 -6.24 4.23 8.91
CA ALA A 71 -6.82 4.55 10.21
C ALA A 71 -8.32 4.87 10.11
N LEU A 72 -8.74 5.62 9.10
CA LEU A 72 -10.16 5.92 8.85
C LEU A 72 -10.97 4.65 8.53
N LEU A 73 -10.42 3.76 7.70
CA LEU A 73 -11.07 2.50 7.35
C LEU A 73 -11.12 1.51 8.53
N PHE A 74 -10.09 1.47 9.37
CA PHE A 74 -10.13 0.73 10.64
C PHE A 74 -11.17 1.31 11.60
N GLY A 75 -11.29 2.64 11.68
CA GLY A 75 -12.36 3.32 12.41
C GLY A 75 -13.75 2.93 11.89
N GLN A 76 -13.93 2.88 10.57
CA GLN A 76 -15.17 2.40 9.95
C GLN A 76 -15.43 0.93 10.23
N PHE A 77 -14.41 0.09 10.24
CA PHE A 77 -14.54 -1.31 10.65
C PHE A 77 -14.95 -1.45 12.12
N ALA A 78 -14.47 -0.59 13.02
CA ALA A 78 -14.86 -0.62 14.42
C ALA A 78 -16.36 -0.39 14.62
N ILE A 79 -16.97 0.45 13.78
CA ILE A 79 -18.39 0.79 13.81
C ILE A 79 -19.22 -0.27 13.03
N THR A 80 -18.84 -0.55 11.78
CA THR A 80 -19.64 -1.38 10.85
C THR A 80 -19.37 -2.88 10.95
N ARG A 81 -18.24 -3.28 11.56
CA ARG A 81 -17.73 -4.66 11.63
C ARG A 81 -17.59 -5.37 10.27
N SER A 82 -17.55 -4.60 9.17
CA SER A 82 -17.38 -5.10 7.80
C SER A 82 -15.98 -5.69 7.56
N ARG A 83 -15.93 -6.97 7.22
CA ARG A 83 -14.70 -7.68 6.84
C ARG A 83 -14.12 -7.10 5.56
N ALA A 84 -14.96 -6.61 4.64
CA ALA A 84 -14.50 -5.91 3.45
C ALA A 84 -13.67 -4.67 3.84
N MET A 85 -14.19 -3.82 4.73
CA MET A 85 -13.45 -2.64 5.22
C MET A 85 -12.14 -3.01 5.91
N LEU A 86 -12.12 -4.11 6.67
CA LEU A 86 -10.90 -4.62 7.30
C LEU A 86 -9.84 -5.03 6.26
N ALA A 87 -10.25 -5.72 5.19
CA ALA A 87 -9.35 -6.10 4.09
C ALA A 87 -8.76 -4.87 3.40
N LEU A 88 -9.58 -3.86 3.13
CA LEU A 88 -9.14 -2.62 2.49
C LEU A 88 -8.20 -1.81 3.40
N ALA A 89 -8.53 -1.65 4.68
CA ALA A 89 -7.68 -0.99 5.67
C ALA A 89 -6.30 -1.66 5.76
N SER A 90 -6.29 -3.00 5.76
CA SER A 90 -5.06 -3.80 5.77
C SER A 90 -4.23 -3.59 4.50
N GLY A 91 -4.88 -3.44 3.35
CA GLY A 91 -4.22 -3.09 2.09
C GLY A 91 -3.52 -1.73 2.15
N TYR A 92 -4.17 -0.69 2.68
CA TYR A 92 -3.54 0.61 2.86
C TYR A 92 -2.39 0.58 3.89
N LEU A 93 -2.54 -0.17 4.99
CA LEU A 93 -1.44 -0.34 5.96
C LEU A 93 -0.24 -1.06 5.35
N PHE A 94 -0.49 -2.09 4.54
CA PHE A 94 0.53 -2.79 3.77
C PHE A 94 1.27 -1.83 2.83
N THR A 95 0.52 -1.00 2.11
CA THR A 95 1.03 0.00 1.15
C THR A 95 1.94 1.02 1.85
N ALA A 96 1.51 1.56 3.00
CA ALA A 96 2.34 2.44 3.83
C ALA A 96 3.64 1.76 4.30
N THR A 97 3.56 0.50 4.75
CA THR A 97 4.74 -0.23 5.23
C THR A 97 5.70 -0.55 4.08
N ALA A 98 5.18 -0.92 2.91
CA ALA A 98 5.98 -1.18 1.72
C ALA A 98 6.65 0.10 1.20
N ALA A 99 5.95 1.24 1.23
CA ALA A 99 6.51 2.55 0.89
C ALA A 99 7.62 2.98 1.86
N ILE A 100 7.47 2.76 3.18
CA ILE A 100 8.57 2.95 4.14
C ILE A 100 9.78 2.08 3.77
N GLY A 101 9.55 0.80 3.46
CA GLY A 101 10.63 -0.11 3.03
C GLY A 101 11.30 0.35 1.74
N HIS A 102 10.52 0.81 0.76
CA HIS A 102 11.00 1.36 -0.50
C HIS A 102 11.89 2.59 -0.26
N LEU A 103 11.39 3.55 0.52
CA LEU A 103 12.10 4.77 0.91
C LEU A 103 13.42 4.48 1.64
N LEU A 104 13.41 3.56 2.62
CA LEU A 104 14.61 3.17 3.37
C LEU A 104 15.62 2.38 2.53
N SER A 105 15.14 1.64 1.52
CA SER A 105 16.01 0.90 0.59
C SER A 105 16.62 1.78 -0.51
N PHE A 106 16.12 3.01 -0.69
CA PHE A 106 16.51 3.83 -1.83
C PHE A 106 18.01 4.21 -1.76
N PRO A 107 18.82 3.84 -2.78
CA PRO A 107 20.26 4.08 -2.76
C PRO A 107 20.58 5.57 -2.87
N GLY A 108 21.49 6.05 -2.03
CA GLY A 108 21.91 7.46 -2.02
C GLY A 108 20.98 8.40 -1.24
N LEU A 109 19.89 7.90 -0.65
CA LEU A 109 18.97 8.73 0.13
C LEU A 109 19.38 8.86 1.60
N PHE A 110 19.63 7.72 2.26
CA PHE A 110 20.09 7.68 3.66
C PHE A 110 21.52 7.13 3.78
N ALA A 111 21.93 6.27 2.85
CA ALA A 111 23.27 5.70 2.76
C ALA A 111 23.57 5.33 1.29
N PRO A 112 24.85 5.18 0.89
CA PRO A 112 25.22 4.84 -0.49
C PRO A 112 24.54 3.57 -1.04
N GLY A 113 24.25 2.59 -0.17
CA GLY A 113 23.51 1.36 -0.49
C GLY A 113 22.13 1.25 0.14
N GLY A 114 21.50 2.37 0.54
CA GLY A 114 20.25 2.37 1.31
C GLY A 114 20.44 1.93 2.77
N LEU A 115 19.52 2.30 3.67
CA LEU A 115 19.63 2.03 5.11
C LEU A 115 19.51 0.52 5.44
N LEU A 116 18.90 -0.25 4.54
CA LEU A 116 18.73 -1.69 4.65
C LEU A 116 19.89 -2.49 4.00
N GLY A 117 20.96 -1.83 3.54
CA GLY A 117 22.06 -2.48 2.81
C GLY A 117 21.59 -3.07 1.47
N ALA A 118 20.56 -2.48 0.91
CA ALA A 118 19.75 -2.98 -0.19
C ALA A 118 20.09 -2.19 -1.46
N GLY A 119 20.80 -2.82 -2.40
CA GLY A 119 21.11 -2.19 -3.70
C GLY A 119 19.86 -1.90 -4.55
N PRO A 120 20.00 -1.25 -5.72
CA PRO A 120 18.89 -0.86 -6.59
C PRO A 120 17.91 -1.99 -6.94
N GLN A 121 18.41 -3.23 -7.00
CA GLN A 121 17.61 -4.43 -7.27
C GLN A 121 16.60 -4.71 -6.14
N SER A 122 17.01 -4.54 -4.88
CA SER A 122 16.12 -4.75 -3.72
C SER A 122 14.97 -3.75 -3.72
N THR A 123 15.26 -2.47 -4.01
CA THR A 123 14.25 -1.41 -4.13
C THR A 123 13.23 -1.73 -5.22
N ALA A 124 13.68 -2.20 -6.39
CA ALA A 124 12.80 -2.59 -7.49
C ALA A 124 11.88 -3.77 -7.12
N TRP A 125 12.38 -4.76 -6.38
CA TRP A 125 11.56 -5.88 -5.91
C TRP A 125 10.50 -5.46 -4.89
N ILE A 126 10.85 -4.57 -3.97
CA ILE A 126 9.88 -3.97 -3.03
C ILE A 126 8.77 -3.26 -3.83
N TYR A 127 9.14 -2.48 -4.84
CA TYR A 127 8.19 -1.79 -5.70
C TYR A 127 7.25 -2.75 -6.44
N MET A 128 7.79 -3.80 -7.06
CA MET A 128 6.98 -4.81 -7.77
C MET A 128 5.99 -5.49 -6.83
N PHE A 129 6.45 -5.89 -5.65
CA PHE A 129 5.58 -6.57 -4.68
C PHE A 129 4.55 -5.62 -4.11
N TRP A 130 4.90 -4.37 -3.84
CA TRP A 130 3.96 -3.34 -3.44
C TRP A 130 2.82 -3.22 -4.46
N HIS A 131 3.16 -3.12 -5.76
CA HIS A 131 2.19 -2.99 -6.84
C HIS A 131 1.39 -4.26 -7.12
N ALA A 132 1.91 -5.44 -6.77
CA ALA A 132 1.16 -6.69 -6.84
C ALA A 132 0.26 -6.92 -5.62
N GLY A 133 0.74 -6.53 -4.43
CA GLY A 133 0.08 -6.77 -3.15
C GLY A 133 -1.17 -5.91 -2.97
N PHE A 134 -1.10 -4.61 -3.27
CA PHE A 134 -2.23 -3.71 -3.07
C PHE A 134 -3.49 -4.11 -3.87
N PRO A 135 -3.40 -4.42 -5.19
CA PRO A 135 -4.55 -4.92 -5.95
C PRO A 135 -5.18 -6.20 -5.38
N LEU A 136 -4.39 -7.09 -4.77
CA LEU A 136 -4.93 -8.30 -4.13
C LEU A 136 -5.84 -7.96 -2.95
N PHE A 137 -5.46 -6.95 -2.14
CA PHE A 137 -6.33 -6.45 -1.07
C PHE A 137 -7.59 -5.77 -1.60
N VAL A 138 -7.49 -5.03 -2.71
CA VAL A 138 -8.66 -4.41 -3.37
C VAL A 138 -9.61 -5.47 -3.94
N MET A 139 -9.09 -6.53 -4.55
CA MET A 139 -9.90 -7.66 -5.01
C MET A 139 -10.56 -8.39 -3.84
N ALA A 140 -9.83 -8.60 -2.74
CA ALA A 140 -10.38 -9.17 -1.52
C ALA A 140 -11.52 -8.29 -0.98
N TYR A 141 -11.34 -6.97 -0.93
CA TYR A 141 -12.39 -6.02 -0.57
C TYR A 141 -13.63 -6.19 -1.46
N ALA A 142 -13.47 -6.19 -2.79
CA ALA A 142 -14.59 -6.30 -3.72
C ALA A 142 -15.36 -7.62 -3.54
N VAL A 143 -14.65 -8.75 -3.40
CA VAL A 143 -15.27 -10.07 -3.20
C VAL A 143 -15.98 -10.15 -1.84
N LEU A 144 -15.37 -9.64 -0.77
CA LEU A 144 -15.99 -9.63 0.56
C LEU A 144 -17.20 -8.70 0.60
N LYS A 145 -17.12 -7.53 -0.03
CA LYS A 145 -18.21 -6.56 -0.07
C LYS A 145 -19.44 -7.13 -0.78
N VAL A 146 -19.26 -7.78 -1.94
CA VAL A 146 -20.36 -8.45 -2.66
C VAL A 146 -20.99 -9.57 -1.82
N ARG A 147 -20.20 -10.30 -1.02
CA ARG A 147 -20.72 -11.34 -0.13
C ARG A 147 -21.51 -10.75 1.03
N GLU A 148 -20.99 -9.70 1.68
CA GLU A 148 -21.67 -8.97 2.76
C GLU A 148 -23.01 -8.40 2.31
N ASP A 149 -23.06 -7.82 1.11
CA ASP A 149 -24.29 -7.23 0.56
C ASP A 149 -25.33 -8.28 0.16
N ARG A 150 -24.91 -9.52 -0.19
CA ARG A 150 -25.80 -10.62 -0.58
C ARG A 150 -26.38 -11.41 0.59
N GLU A 151 -25.62 -11.55 1.68
CA GLU A 151 -26.02 -12.35 2.84
C GLU A 151 -25.94 -11.56 4.16
N PRO A 152 -26.67 -10.42 4.30
CA PRO A 152 -26.52 -9.51 5.44
C PRO A 152 -26.71 -10.20 6.80
N ASP A 153 -27.64 -11.15 6.90
CA ASP A 153 -27.96 -11.85 8.16
C ASP A 153 -26.86 -12.81 8.62
N ARG A 154 -26.12 -13.42 7.68
CA ARG A 154 -24.98 -14.32 7.98
C ARG A 154 -23.76 -13.56 8.51
N PHE A 155 -23.61 -12.30 8.11
CA PHE A 155 -22.53 -11.43 8.57
C PHE A 155 -22.94 -10.58 9.78
N ALA A 156 -24.25 -10.38 10.01
CA ALA A 156 -24.80 -9.81 11.24
C ALA A 156 -24.78 -10.80 12.42
N ALA A 157 -25.06 -12.08 12.17
CA ALA A 157 -25.05 -13.15 13.18
C ALA A 157 -23.71 -13.92 13.16
N GLY A 158 -22.67 -13.37 13.77
CA GLY A 158 -21.44 -14.12 13.99
C GLY A 158 -20.29 -13.26 14.47
N THR A 159 -20.17 -13.14 15.79
CA THR A 159 -19.01 -12.66 16.55
C THR A 159 -17.71 -12.72 15.76
N LEU A 160 -17.34 -11.62 15.10
CA LEU A 160 -15.95 -11.39 14.71
C LEU A 160 -15.20 -11.22 16.03
N LYS A 161 -14.74 -12.36 16.57
CA LYS A 161 -13.93 -12.42 17.76
C LYS A 161 -12.76 -11.49 17.48
N ARG A 162 -12.54 -10.54 18.40
CA ARG A 162 -11.43 -9.58 18.48
C ARG A 162 -10.06 -10.16 18.07
N GLN A 163 -9.91 -11.48 18.06
CA GLN A 163 -8.77 -12.25 17.57
C GLN A 163 -8.49 -12.13 16.05
N THR A 164 -9.46 -11.92 15.15
CA THR A 164 -9.17 -11.85 13.70
C THR A 164 -8.47 -10.53 13.32
N THR A 165 -8.83 -9.42 13.96
CA THR A 165 -8.15 -8.12 13.82
C THR A 165 -6.73 -8.16 14.40
N VAL A 166 -6.53 -8.91 15.49
CA VAL A 166 -5.23 -9.05 16.18
C VAL A 166 -4.24 -9.93 15.40
N LEU A 167 -4.69 -10.76 14.46
CA LEU A 167 -3.82 -11.64 13.66
C LEU A 167 -3.45 -11.06 12.28
N ILE A 168 -4.31 -10.24 11.67
CA ILE A 168 -4.04 -9.66 10.34
C ILE A 168 -2.96 -8.57 10.40
N ILE A 169 -2.96 -7.74 11.44
CA ILE A 169 -1.95 -6.69 11.63
C ILE A 169 -0.52 -7.26 11.73
N PRO A 170 -0.23 -8.26 12.60
CA PRO A 170 1.10 -8.88 12.63
C PRO A 170 1.39 -9.76 11.41
N ALA A 171 0.40 -10.31 10.71
CA ALA A 171 0.63 -11.05 9.46
C ALA A 171 1.00 -10.11 8.30
N VAL A 172 0.41 -8.92 8.21
CA VAL A 172 0.75 -7.89 7.21
C VAL A 172 2.12 -7.27 7.51
N LEU A 173 2.41 -6.98 8.78
CA LEU A 173 3.74 -6.55 9.22
C LEU A 173 4.79 -7.67 9.06
N GLY A 174 4.40 -8.92 9.29
CA GLY A 174 5.23 -10.11 9.12
C GLY A 174 5.54 -10.41 7.65
N ALA A 175 4.59 -10.21 6.74
CA ALA A 175 4.84 -10.28 5.30
C ALA A 175 5.82 -9.21 4.84
N ALA A 176 5.73 -7.98 5.38
CA ALA A 176 6.70 -6.92 5.10
C ALA A 176 8.10 -7.22 5.68
N GLY A 177 8.19 -7.78 6.90
CA GLY A 177 9.45 -8.18 7.53
C GLY A 177 10.12 -9.41 6.88
N MET A 178 9.33 -10.41 6.50
CA MET A 178 9.80 -11.59 5.76
C MET A 178 10.25 -11.21 4.34
N MET A 179 9.64 -10.17 3.76
CA MET A 179 10.03 -9.64 2.46
C MET A 179 11.36 -8.87 2.50
N SER A 180 11.58 -8.04 3.52
CA SER A 180 12.90 -7.41 3.73
C SER A 180 14.01 -8.45 3.92
N THR A 181 13.73 -9.57 4.60
CA THR A 181 14.74 -10.64 4.81
C THR A 181 14.95 -11.52 3.58
N VAL A 182 13.90 -11.86 2.82
CA VAL A 182 14.01 -12.64 1.56
C VAL A 182 14.68 -11.82 0.46
N VAL A 183 14.33 -10.54 0.31
CA VAL A 183 14.94 -9.64 -0.70
C VAL A 183 16.41 -9.36 -0.37
N CYS A 184 16.75 -9.19 0.91
CA CYS A 184 18.14 -9.06 1.34
C CYS A 184 18.94 -10.36 1.13
N ARG A 185 18.31 -11.55 1.27
CA ARG A 185 18.94 -12.84 0.95
C ARG A 185 19.09 -13.12 -0.55
N LEU A 186 18.14 -12.68 -1.39
CA LEU A 186 18.19 -12.86 -2.84
C LEU A 186 19.13 -11.86 -3.53
N SER A 187 19.38 -10.70 -2.90
CA SER A 187 20.23 -9.65 -3.45
C SER A 187 21.69 -9.70 -2.96
N VAL A 188 22.06 -10.64 -2.07
CA VAL A 188 23.48 -10.99 -1.86
C VAL A 188 23.89 -11.89 -3.02
N PRO A 189 24.62 -11.41 -4.04
CA PRO A 189 25.05 -12.26 -5.13
C PRO A 189 26.15 -13.19 -4.60
N ALA A 190 26.23 -14.36 -5.22
CA ALA A 190 27.27 -15.37 -5.02
C ALA A 190 28.73 -14.87 -5.09
N ALA A 191 28.97 -13.59 -5.40
CA ALA A 191 30.27 -12.91 -5.38
C ALA A 191 31.00 -13.03 -4.03
N LYS A 192 30.26 -13.03 -2.89
CA LYS A 192 30.89 -13.26 -1.57
C LYS A 192 31.31 -14.73 -1.32
N ARG A 193 30.80 -15.70 -2.09
CA ARG A 193 31.26 -17.10 -2.06
C ARG A 193 32.45 -17.37 -3.00
N ALA A 194 32.61 -16.59 -4.05
CA ALA A 194 33.73 -16.73 -4.99
C ALA A 194 35.03 -16.10 -4.45
N GLY A 195 34.96 -14.96 -3.75
CA GLY A 195 36.14 -14.27 -3.20
C GLY A 195 36.82 -14.95 -2.00
N SER A 196 36.24 -15.99 -1.43
CA SER A 196 36.83 -16.78 -0.33
C SER A 196 37.55 -18.05 -0.80
N ARG A 197 37.41 -18.45 -2.07
CA ARG A 197 38.06 -19.65 -2.63
C ARG A 197 39.30 -19.36 -3.49
N ALA A 198 39.57 -18.09 -3.79
CA ALA A 198 40.71 -17.69 -4.62
C ALA A 198 41.82 -17.07 -3.76
N SER A 199 42.48 -17.89 -2.97
CA SER A 199 43.84 -17.61 -2.50
C SER A 199 44.67 -18.89 -2.55
N PRO A 200 45.20 -19.28 -3.74
CA PRO A 200 46.34 -20.17 -3.79
C PRO A 200 47.60 -19.32 -3.61
N THR A 201 48.10 -19.22 -2.38
CA THR A 201 49.51 -18.91 -2.15
C THR A 201 50.31 -20.12 -2.58
N PHE A 202 50.75 -20.15 -3.84
CA PHE A 202 51.87 -20.96 -4.27
C PHE A 202 53.10 -20.05 -4.34
N SER A 203 54.02 -20.22 -3.40
CA SER A 203 55.40 -19.76 -3.52
C SER A 203 56.28 -20.80 -2.84
N THR A 204 56.75 -21.74 -3.64
CA THR A 204 57.85 -22.65 -3.32
C THR A 204 58.95 -22.45 -4.33
N ALA A 205 60.18 -22.41 -3.82
CA ALA A 205 61.49 -22.36 -4.47
C ALA A 205 61.95 -20.98 -4.96
#